data_AF-A0A359B435-F1
#
_entry.id   AF-A0A359B435-F1
#
_cell.length_a   1.000
_cell.length_b   1.000
_cell.length_c   1.000
_cell.angle_alpha   90.00
_cell.angle_beta   90.00
_cell.angle_gamma   90.00
#
_symmetry.space_group_name_H-M   'P 1'
#
loop_
_entity.id
_entity.type
_entity.pdbx_description
1 polymer ?
#
loop_
_entity_poly.entity_id
_entity_poly.type
_entity_poly.pdbx_seq_one_letter_code
_entity_poly.pdbx_strand_id
1 'polypeptide(L)'
;MSREKAPLKTHVLEIPMPGKKGGKRRLEFQSHEDMHNWEKAYRKSKWLVPYFLVGVGINFILYGIGVDLSRNLGLGFLVGVGVPLVTMFLFSELHYRLFYRKP
;
A
#
# COMPACT_ATOMS: atom_id res chain seq x y z
N MET A 1 36.31 31.01 11.76
CA MET A 1 35.33 30.99 10.66
C MET A 1 34.29 29.91 10.97
N SER A 2 33.23 30.25 11.71
CA SER A 2 32.12 29.34 12.00
C SER A 2 31.32 29.15 10.72
N ARG A 3 31.31 27.92 10.17
CA ARG A 3 30.32 27.52 9.17
C ARG A 3 28.97 27.44 9.88
N GLU A 4 28.20 28.51 9.78
CA GLU A 4 26.78 28.53 10.10
C GLU A 4 26.11 27.45 9.24
N LYS A 5 25.82 26.29 9.84
CA LYS A 5 25.06 25.23 9.19
C LYS A 5 23.65 25.78 8.99
N ALA A 6 23.33 26.17 7.76
CA ALA A 6 21.98 26.53 7.36
C ALA A 6 20.99 25.50 7.93
N PRO A 7 19.83 25.92 8.46
CA PRO A 7 18.87 24.99 9.06
C PRO A 7 18.45 23.99 7.98
N LEU A 8 18.78 22.72 8.20
CA LEU A 8 18.28 21.60 7.39
C LEU A 8 16.76 21.71 7.40
N LYS A 9 16.17 21.96 6.23
CA LYS A 9 14.73 22.14 6.05
C LYS A 9 14.06 20.79 6.35
N THR A 10 13.65 20.59 7.60
CA THR A 10 13.04 19.34 8.04
C THR A 10 11.68 19.18 7.38
N HIS A 11 11.53 18.09 6.63
CA HIS A 11 10.25 17.74 6.00
C HIS A 11 9.42 16.93 6.99
N VAL A 12 8.20 17.38 7.26
CA VAL A 12 7.37 16.84 8.34
C VAL A 12 6.11 16.21 7.74
N LEU A 13 5.86 14.95 8.06
CA LEU A 13 4.61 14.26 7.75
C LEU A 13 3.83 14.00 9.04
N GLU A 14 2.58 14.47 9.09
CA GLU A 14 1.67 14.15 10.19
C GLU A 14 0.74 13.00 9.79
N ILE A 15 0.86 11.89 10.50
CA ILE A 15 0.06 10.67 10.25
C ILE A 15 -0.92 10.47 11.41
N PRO A 16 -2.23 10.29 11.17
CA PRO A 16 -3.16 9.95 12.24
C PRO A 16 -2.85 8.55 12.79
N MET A 17 -2.76 8.42 14.11
CA MET A 17 -2.53 7.15 14.78
C MET A 17 -3.80 6.28 14.74
N PRO A 18 -3.71 5.04 14.23
CA PRO A 18 -4.85 4.12 14.30
C PRO A 18 -5.17 3.83 15.77
N GLY A 19 -6.46 3.88 16.13
CA GLY A 19 -6.95 3.55 17.47
C GLY A 19 -6.90 4.69 18.51
N LYS A 20 -6.31 5.85 18.21
CA LYS A 20 -6.29 7.01 19.14
C LYS A 20 -7.03 8.21 18.55
N LYS A 21 -8.18 8.55 19.12
CA LYS A 21 -8.98 9.72 18.69
C LYS A 21 -8.14 11.00 18.87
N GLY A 22 -7.82 11.67 17.75
CA GLY A 22 -7.06 12.92 17.75
C GLY A 22 -5.53 12.80 17.87
N GLY A 23 -4.96 11.58 17.97
CA GLY A 23 -3.52 11.40 18.02
C GLY A 23 -2.89 11.51 16.63
N LYS A 24 -2.00 12.49 16.42
CA LYS A 24 -1.14 12.54 15.24
C LYS A 24 0.28 12.12 15.61
N ARG A 25 0.90 11.27 14.80
CA ARG A 25 2.33 10.96 14.84
C ARG A 25 3.03 11.87 13.85
N ARG A 26 4.00 12.63 14.33
CA ARG A 26 4.89 13.46 13.51
C ARG A 26 6.08 12.60 13.09
N LEU A 27 6.33 12.50 11.79
CA LEU A 27 7.55 11.90 11.24
C LEU A 27 8.36 12.99 10.57
N GLU A 28 9.65 13.04 10.91
CA GLU A 28 10.61 14.02 10.38
C GLU A 28 11.54 13.31 9.41
N PHE A 29 11.71 13.89 8.24
CA PHE A 29 12.50 13.35 7.15
C PHE A 29 13.60 14.33 6.75
N GLN A 30 14.74 13.76 6.38
CA GLN A 30 15.90 14.53 5.89
C GLN A 30 15.71 14.98 4.44
N SER A 31 14.96 14.21 3.64
CA SER A 31 14.65 14.50 2.23
C SER A 31 13.14 14.62 2.00
N HIS A 32 12.77 15.49 1.07
CA HIS A 32 11.40 15.59 0.56
C HIS A 32 10.97 14.30 -0.15
N GLU A 33 11.90 13.63 -0.84
CA GLU A 33 11.62 12.38 -1.55
C GLU A 33 11.26 11.25 -0.59
N ASP A 34 11.98 11.15 0.53
CA ASP A 34 11.70 10.17 1.58
C ASP A 34 10.33 10.40 2.21
N MET A 35 10.01 11.67 2.52
CA MET A 35 8.70 12.05 3.04
C MET A 35 7.59 11.65 2.07
N HIS A 36 7.77 11.92 0.77
CA HIS A 36 6.78 11.60 -0.26
C HIS A 36 6.61 10.08 -0.44
N ASN A 37 7.71 9.33 -0.44
CA ASN A 37 7.69 7.86 -0.52
C ASN A 37 6.98 7.24 0.70
N TRP A 38 7.23 7.80 1.89
CA TRP A 38 6.52 7.39 3.10
C TRP A 38 5.04 7.70 3.07
N GLU A 39 4.66 8.88 2.60
CA GLU A 39 3.26 9.26 2.44
C GLU A 39 2.56 8.30 1.45
N LYS A 40 3.19 8.03 0.31
CA LYS A 40 2.69 7.08 -0.70
C LYS A 40 2.50 5.68 -0.12
N ALA A 41 3.50 5.16 0.60
CA ALA A 41 3.44 3.86 1.24
C ALA A 41 2.32 3.79 2.29
N TYR A 42 2.20 4.82 3.12
CA TYR A 42 1.15 4.93 4.15
C TYR A 42 -0.26 4.99 3.54
N ARG A 43 -0.46 5.77 2.47
CA ARG A 43 -1.78 5.86 1.81
C ARG A 43 -2.18 4.53 1.19
N LYS A 44 -1.24 3.84 0.53
CA LYS A 44 -1.50 2.51 -0.05
C LYS A 44 -1.75 1.43 0.99
N SER A 45 -1.02 1.44 2.11
CA SER A 45 -1.09 0.36 3.11
C SER A 45 -2.50 0.16 3.66
N LYS A 46 -3.30 1.25 3.75
CA LYS A 46 -4.71 1.21 4.15
C LYS A 46 -5.60 0.38 3.23
N TRP A 47 -5.21 0.24 1.97
CA TRP A 47 -5.99 -0.41 0.93
C TRP A 47 -5.46 -1.81 0.58
N LEU A 48 -4.32 -2.23 1.13
CA LEU A 48 -3.76 -3.55 0.86
C LEU A 48 -4.71 -4.66 1.29
N VAL A 49 -5.18 -4.65 2.54
CA VAL A 49 -6.08 -5.71 3.05
C VAL A 49 -7.41 -5.75 2.28
N PRO A 50 -8.13 -4.64 2.05
CA PRO A 50 -9.33 -4.66 1.21
C PRO A 50 -9.10 -5.25 -0.18
N TYR A 51 -8.02 -4.85 -0.87
CA TYR A 51 -7.75 -5.36 -2.22
C TYR A 51 -7.24 -6.80 -2.26
N PHE A 52 -6.54 -7.24 -1.20
CA PHE A 52 -6.23 -8.65 -1.02
C PHE A 52 -7.52 -9.48 -0.92
N LEU A 53 -8.49 -9.05 -0.11
CA LEU A 53 -9.77 -9.74 0.03
C LEU A 53 -10.59 -9.76 -1.27
N VAL A 54 -10.53 -8.67 -2.06
CA VAL A 54 -11.11 -8.66 -3.42
C VAL A 54 -10.46 -9.76 -4.27
N GLY A 55 -9.13 -9.88 -4.25
CA GLY A 55 -8.44 -10.94 -4.99
C GLY A 55 -8.76 -12.36 -4.48
N VAL A 56 -8.96 -12.55 -3.18
CA VAL A 56 -9.48 -13.80 -2.61
C VAL A 56 -10.89 -14.09 -3.15
N GLY A 57 -11.78 -13.09 -3.19
CA GLY A 57 -13.11 -13.22 -3.78
C GLY A 57 -13.09 -13.60 -5.26
N ILE A 58 -12.22 -12.98 -6.06
CA ILE A 58 -11.98 -13.36 -7.46
C ILE A 58 -11.59 -14.83 -7.56
N ASN A 59 -10.71 -15.30 -6.66
CA ASN A 59 -10.27 -16.69 -6.64
C ASN A 59 -11.42 -17.67 -6.36
N PHE A 60 -12.30 -17.34 -5.42
CA PHE A 60 -13.52 -18.12 -5.17
C PHE A 60 -14.47 -18.15 -6.37
N ILE A 61 -14.63 -17.02 -7.07
CA ILE A 61 -15.45 -16.96 -8.29
C ILE A 61 -14.85 -17.86 -9.38
N LEU A 62 -13.53 -17.80 -9.60
CA LEU A 62 -12.83 -18.64 -10.57
C LEU A 62 -13.04 -20.12 -10.27
N TYR A 63 -12.90 -20.51 -9.01
CA TYR A 63 -13.19 -21.87 -8.57
C TYR A 63 -14.66 -22.27 -8.85
N GLY A 64 -15.60 -21.38 -8.52
CA GLY A 64 -17.04 -21.63 -8.70
C GLY A 64 -17.49 -21.78 -10.16
N ILE A 65 -16.83 -21.12 -11.12
CA ILE A 65 -17.13 -21.26 -12.56
C ILE A 65 -16.43 -22.47 -13.22
N GLY A 66 -15.81 -23.34 -12.43
CA GLY A 66 -15.16 -24.56 -12.92
C GLY A 66 -13.75 -24.36 -13.46
N VAL A 67 -13.13 -23.20 -13.22
CA VAL A 67 -11.68 -23.03 -13.43
C VAL A 67 -10.96 -23.70 -12.26
N ASP A 68 -10.95 -25.03 -12.29
CA ASP A 68 -10.35 -25.87 -11.26
C ASP A 68 -8.86 -26.10 -11.55
N LEU A 69 -8.06 -25.08 -11.26
CA LEU A 69 -6.60 -25.13 -11.33
C LEU A 69 -5.98 -25.94 -10.18
N SER A 70 -6.80 -26.44 -9.24
CA SER A 70 -6.35 -27.24 -8.08
C SER A 70 -5.89 -28.65 -8.45
N ARG A 71 -6.24 -29.14 -9.65
CA ARG A 71 -5.75 -30.41 -10.20
C ARG A 71 -4.22 -30.50 -10.26
N ASN A 72 -3.53 -29.36 -10.23
CA ASN A 72 -2.09 -29.28 -10.04
C ASN A 72 -1.80 -28.41 -8.82
N LEU A 73 -1.20 -29.00 -7.79
CA LEU A 73 -0.90 -28.33 -6.52
C LEU A 73 -0.09 -27.03 -6.72
N GLY A 74 0.85 -27.02 -7.67
CA GLY A 74 1.67 -25.85 -7.98
C GLY A 74 0.86 -24.73 -8.62
N LEU A 75 -0.03 -25.05 -9.57
CA LEU A 75 -0.92 -24.06 -10.19
C LEU A 75 -1.99 -23.58 -9.22
N GLY A 76 -2.54 -24.48 -8.40
CA GLY A 76 -3.47 -24.15 -7.32
C GLY A 76 -2.85 -23.19 -6.31
N PHE A 77 -1.59 -23.39 -5.91
CA PHE A 77 -0.88 -22.45 -5.04
C PHE A 77 -0.59 -21.12 -5.74
N LEU A 78 -0.10 -21.16 -6.99
CA LEU A 78 0.25 -19.97 -7.75
C LEU A 78 -0.96 -19.07 -7.98
N VAL A 79 -2.12 -19.64 -8.31
CA VAL A 79 -3.36 -18.86 -8.48
C VAL A 79 -3.96 -18.52 -7.12
N GLY A 80 -3.94 -19.48 -6.18
CA GLY A 80 -4.30 -19.37 -4.76
C GLY A 80 -3.76 -18.11 -4.09
N VAL A 81 -2.45 -17.89 -4.25
CA VAL A 81 -1.70 -16.79 -3.60
C VAL A 81 -1.45 -15.65 -4.58
N GLY A 82 -1.11 -15.97 -5.82
CA GLY A 82 -0.74 -14.99 -6.84
C GLY A 82 -1.87 -14.05 -7.20
N VAL A 83 -3.10 -14.54 -7.38
CA VAL A 83 -4.25 -13.67 -7.69
C VAL A 83 -4.49 -12.65 -6.57
N PRO A 84 -4.64 -13.06 -5.29
CA PRO A 84 -4.76 -12.10 -4.18
C PRO A 84 -3.63 -11.08 -4.10
N LEU A 85 -2.38 -11.51 -4.26
CA LEU A 85 -1.22 -10.60 -4.20
C LEU A 85 -1.20 -9.61 -5.36
N VAL A 86 -1.44 -10.09 -6.58
CA VAL A 86 -1.47 -9.24 -7.78
C VAL A 86 -2.61 -8.23 -7.68
N THR A 87 -3.81 -8.66 -7.30
CA THR A 87 -4.94 -7.75 -7.07
C THR A 87 -4.62 -6.72 -5.99
N MET A 88 -4.03 -7.14 -4.88
CA MET A 88 -3.63 -6.25 -3.79
C MET A 88 -2.68 -5.13 -4.28
N PHE A 89 -1.60 -5.48 -4.98
CA PHE A 89 -0.61 -4.49 -5.42
C PHE A 89 -1.10 -3.62 -6.58
N LEU A 90 -1.77 -4.22 -7.58
CA LEU A 90 -2.28 -3.47 -8.72
C LEU A 90 -3.36 -2.49 -8.31
N PHE A 91 -4.34 -2.94 -7.52
CA PHE A 91 -5.46 -2.07 -7.17
C PHE A 91 -5.07 -1.04 -6.12
N SER A 92 -4.14 -1.34 -5.19
CA SER A 92 -3.61 -0.31 -4.29
C SER A 92 -2.80 0.76 -5.02
N GLU A 93 -2.02 0.40 -6.05
CA GLU A 93 -1.33 1.37 -6.91
C GLU A 93 -2.33 2.19 -7.74
N LEU A 94 -3.32 1.53 -8.34
CA LEU A 94 -4.34 2.21 -9.14
C LEU A 94 -5.15 3.18 -8.27
N HIS A 95 -5.60 2.75 -7.09
CA HIS A 95 -6.28 3.60 -6.13
C HIS A 95 -5.42 4.80 -5.75
N TYR A 96 -4.13 4.58 -5.47
CA TYR A 96 -3.22 5.69 -5.18
C TYR A 96 -3.15 6.70 -6.33
N ARG A 97 -3.03 6.23 -7.57
CA ARG A 97 -2.97 7.09 -8.76
C ARG A 97 -4.27 7.86 -9.01
N LEU A 98 -5.42 7.24 -8.77
CA LEU A 98 -6.73 7.85 -9.04
C LEU A 98 -7.15 8.85 -7.97
N PHE A 99 -6.86 8.58 -6.69
CA PHE A 99 -7.44 9.34 -5.58
C PHE A 99 -6.44 10.18 -4.79
N TYR A 100 -5.14 9.91 -4.90
CA TYR A 100 -4.12 10.56 -4.06
C TYR A 100 -3.00 11.24 -4.85
N ARG A 101 -2.69 10.76 -6.06
CA ARG A 101 -1.79 11.48 -6.96
C ARG A 101 -2.54 12.70 -7.51
N LYS A 102 -2.27 13.87 -6.94
CA LYS A 102 -2.71 15.13 -7.55
C LYS A 102 -2.15 15.22 -8.98
N PRO A 103 -2.89 15.81 -9.94
CA PRO A 103 -2.32 16.17 -11.24
C PRO A 103 -1.12 17.10 -11.07
#